data_AF-A0A645CGU2-F1
#
_entry.id   AF-A0A645CGU2-F1
#
_cell.length_a   1.000
_cell.length_b   1.000
_cell.length_c   1.000
_cell.angle_alpha   90.00
_cell.angle_beta   90.00
_cell.angle_gamma   90.00
#
_symmetry.space_group_name_H-M   'P 1'
#
loop_
_entity.id
_entity.type
_entity.pdbx_description
1 polymer ?
#
loop_
_entity_poly.entity_id
_entity_poly.type
_entity_poly.pdbx_seq_one_letter_code
_entity_poly.pdbx_strand_id
1 'polypeptide(L)'
;MVLAKKDIKNQVMEDWEKISSLIIHPDLGKKASLLIDAHPLVATKEILIIEEDIPSKATRVNQKDSQKDLQKITQMIFKKRMFVYALTRNESVTLQQKFINLKQVGKLPKPETVTIEFIGE
;
A
#
# COMPACT_ATOMS: atom_id res chain seq x y z
N MET A 1 -14.38 -15.06 0.23
CA MET A 1 -12.93 -14.80 0.04
C MET A 1 -12.85 -13.40 -0.54
N VAL A 2 -12.40 -12.38 0.22
CA VAL A 2 -12.22 -11.02 -0.32
C VAL A 2 -10.96 -11.07 -1.19
N LEU A 3 -11.13 -11.62 -2.39
CA LEU A 3 -10.10 -11.62 -3.41
C LEU A 3 -9.85 -10.14 -3.76
N ALA A 4 -8.67 -9.62 -3.43
CA ALA A 4 -8.16 -8.45 -4.11
C ALA A 4 -8.43 -8.68 -5.61
N LYS A 5 -9.21 -7.79 -6.24
CA LYS A 5 -9.63 -7.98 -7.63
C LYS A 5 -8.34 -8.17 -8.44
N LYS A 6 -8.11 -9.38 -8.95
CA LYS A 6 -6.85 -9.77 -9.61
C LYS A 6 -6.44 -8.73 -10.65
N ASP A 7 -7.43 -8.15 -11.34
CA ASP A 7 -7.27 -7.10 -12.34
C ASP A 7 -6.58 -5.84 -11.79
N ILE A 8 -6.95 -5.39 -10.58
CA ILE A 8 -6.34 -4.19 -9.98
C ILE A 8 -4.89 -4.47 -9.60
N LYS A 9 -4.61 -5.65 -9.04
CA LYS A 9 -3.25 -6.04 -8.68
C LYS A 9 -2.37 -6.17 -9.94
N ASN A 10 -2.86 -6.84 -10.97
CA ASN A 10 -2.12 -7.01 -12.22
C ASN A 10 -1.81 -5.67 -12.89
N GLN A 11 -2.79 -4.76 -12.95
CA GLN A 11 -2.58 -3.41 -13.45
C GLN A 11 -1.52 -2.66 -12.64
N VAL A 12 -1.58 -2.72 -11.31
CA VAL A 12 -0.57 -2.09 -10.44
C VAL A 12 0.82 -2.68 -10.66
N MET A 13 0.93 -3.98 -10.90
CA MET A 13 2.22 -4.63 -11.22
C MET A 13 2.78 -4.17 -12.56
N GLU A 14 1.95 -4.12 -13.61
CA GLU A 14 2.35 -3.66 -14.95
C GLU A 14 2.76 -2.18 -14.96
N ASP A 15 2.02 -1.36 -14.23
CA ASP A 15 2.28 0.07 -14.11
C ASP A 15 3.37 0.39 -13.06
N TRP A 16 3.84 -0.59 -12.27
CA TRP A 16 4.80 -0.36 -11.18
C TRP A 16 6.12 0.20 -11.69
N GLU A 17 6.60 -0.31 -12.81
CA GLU A 17 7.85 0.15 -13.44
C GLU A 17 7.81 1.64 -13.79
N LYS A 18 6.61 2.20 -14.02
CA LYS A 18 6.43 3.63 -14.34
C LYS A 18 6.74 4.54 -13.16
N ILE A 19 6.76 4.04 -11.92
CA ILE A 19 7.17 4.81 -10.75
C ILE A 19 8.60 5.33 -10.91
N SER A 20 9.48 4.57 -11.56
CA SER A 20 10.87 4.96 -11.82
C SER A 20 10.98 6.28 -12.62
N SER A 21 10.01 6.57 -13.49
CA SER A 21 9.97 7.83 -14.25
C SER A 21 9.72 9.06 -13.39
N LEU A 22 9.17 8.90 -12.18
CA LEU A 22 8.86 9.99 -11.26
C LEU A 22 10.04 10.37 -10.35
N ILE A 23 11.15 9.63 -10.37
CA ILE A 23 12.35 9.96 -9.56
C ILE A 23 12.89 11.35 -9.88
N ILE A 24 12.89 11.71 -11.17
CA ILE A 24 13.39 12.99 -11.66
C ILE A 24 12.40 14.14 -11.43
N HIS A 25 11.19 13.84 -10.93
CA HIS A 25 10.20 14.88 -10.66
C HIS A 25 10.64 15.73 -9.46
N PRO A 26 10.70 17.08 -9.58
CA PRO A 26 11.26 17.95 -8.55
C PRO A 26 10.53 17.81 -7.20
N ASP A 27 9.19 17.70 -7.22
CA ASP A 27 8.39 17.61 -5.99
C ASP A 27 8.13 16.17 -5.50
N LEU A 28 8.03 15.20 -6.42
CA LEU A 28 7.58 13.83 -6.12
C LEU A 28 8.72 12.82 -6.07
N GLY A 29 9.91 13.15 -6.58
CA GLY A 29 11.03 12.22 -6.70
C GLY A 29 11.46 11.57 -5.39
N LYS A 30 11.53 12.37 -4.32
CA LYS A 30 11.89 11.88 -2.98
C LYS A 30 10.86 10.93 -2.37
N LYS A 31 9.59 11.05 -2.75
CA LYS A 31 8.51 10.16 -2.27
C LYS A 31 8.37 8.95 -3.19
N ALA A 32 8.58 9.12 -4.49
CA ALA A 32 8.63 8.04 -5.47
C ALA A 32 9.78 7.06 -5.16
N SER A 33 10.93 7.55 -4.69
CA SER A 33 12.06 6.69 -4.27
C SER A 33 11.73 5.75 -3.11
N LEU A 34 10.68 6.03 -2.34
CA LEU A 34 10.22 5.13 -1.27
C LEU A 34 9.42 3.92 -1.82
N LEU A 35 8.97 3.99 -3.06
CA LEU A 35 8.13 2.96 -3.68
C LEU A 35 8.88 2.08 -4.70
N ILE A 36 10.03 2.53 -5.19
CA ILE A 36 10.78 1.84 -6.26
C ILE A 36 11.30 0.48 -5.83
N ASP A 37 11.87 0.45 -4.63
CA ASP A 37 12.41 -0.77 -4.04
C ASP A 37 11.31 -1.58 -3.32
N ALA A 38 10.09 -1.07 -3.29
CA ALA A 38 8.97 -1.70 -2.62
C ALA A 38 8.26 -2.68 -3.55
N HIS A 39 7.67 -3.71 -2.96
CA HIS A 39 6.91 -4.74 -3.69
C HIS A 39 5.41 -4.65 -3.36
N PRO A 40 4.51 -4.42 -4.33
CA PRO A 40 3.09 -4.35 -4.05
C PRO A 40 2.52 -5.74 -3.67
N LEU A 41 1.99 -5.84 -2.45
CA LEU A 41 1.38 -7.07 -1.92
C LEU A 41 -0.09 -7.16 -2.28
N VAL A 42 -0.83 -6.07 -2.01
CA VAL A 42 -2.29 -5.97 -2.16
C VAL A 42 -2.63 -4.61 -2.74
N ALA A 43 -3.51 -4.59 -3.74
CA ALA A 43 -4.05 -3.35 -4.28
C ALA A 43 -5.57 -3.44 -4.38
N THR A 44 -6.24 -2.38 -3.96
CA THR A 44 -7.68 -2.19 -4.09
C THR A 44 -7.96 -0.86 -4.81
N LYS A 45 -9.21 -0.39 -4.81
CA LYS A 45 -9.53 0.93 -5.39
C LYS A 45 -8.99 2.09 -4.55
N GLU A 46 -8.84 1.87 -3.23
CA GLU A 46 -8.58 2.92 -2.24
C GLU A 46 -7.29 2.68 -1.45
N ILE A 47 -6.78 1.45 -1.44
CA ILE A 47 -5.63 1.06 -0.60
C ILE A 47 -4.62 0.28 -1.43
N LEU A 48 -3.35 0.62 -1.24
CA LEU A 48 -2.19 -0.08 -1.74
C LEU A 48 -1.32 -0.50 -0.56
N ILE A 49 -1.12 -1.80 -0.37
CA ILE A 49 -0.21 -2.35 0.61
C ILE A 49 1.05 -2.80 -0.10
N ILE A 50 2.20 -2.33 0.38
CA ILE A 50 3.52 -2.65 -0.15
C ILE A 50 4.34 -3.37 0.91
N GLU A 51 5.20 -4.27 0.48
CA GLU A 51 6.29 -4.84 1.27
C GLU A 51 7.54 -4.00 1.03
N GLU A 52 8.20 -3.61 2.11
CA GLU A 52 9.45 -2.87 2.09
C GLU A 52 10.49 -3.59 2.94
N ASP A 53 11.65 -3.86 2.36
CA ASP A 53 12.72 -4.57 3.06
C ASP A 53 13.41 -3.70 4.12
N ILE A 54 13.40 -2.38 3.92
CA ILE A 54 14.07 -1.41 4.81
C ILE A 54 13.03 -0.80 5.78
N PRO A 55 13.10 -1.09 7.10
CA PRO A 55 12.12 -0.60 8.07
C PRO A 55 12.01 0.92 8.14
N SER A 56 13.12 1.64 7.94
CA SER A 56 13.12 3.11 7.96
C SER A 56 12.35 3.71 6.77
N LYS A 57 12.33 3.05 5.61
CA LYS A 57 11.51 3.44 4.46
C LYS A 57 10.05 3.11 4.72
N ALA A 58 9.75 1.93 5.28
CA ALA A 58 8.39 1.54 5.65
C ALA A 58 7.76 2.58 6.60
N THR A 59 8.49 2.98 7.65
CA THR A 59 8.05 4.03 8.58
C THR A 59 7.79 5.35 7.87
N ARG A 60 8.64 5.76 6.93
CA ARG A 60 8.47 6.99 6.16
C ARG A 60 7.26 6.95 5.24
N VAL A 61 6.96 5.80 4.63
CA VAL A 61 5.74 5.62 3.82
C VAL A 61 4.51 5.80 4.70
N ASN A 62 4.51 5.22 5.91
CA ASN A 62 3.37 5.24 6.82
C ASN A 62 3.16 6.58 7.54
N GLN A 63 4.07 7.54 7.42
CA GLN A 63 3.90 8.89 7.97
C GLN A 63 2.77 9.66 7.26
N LYS A 64 1.95 10.38 8.02
CA LYS A 64 0.84 11.21 7.51
C LYS A 64 1.31 12.20 6.44
N ASP A 65 2.44 12.85 6.66
CA ASP A 65 3.01 13.85 5.73
C ASP A 65 3.41 13.25 4.38
N SER A 66 3.71 11.95 4.32
CA SER A 66 4.02 11.26 3.07
C SER A 66 2.76 10.91 2.26
N GLN A 67 1.61 10.75 2.91
CA GLN A 67 0.40 10.22 2.27
C GLN A 67 -0.14 11.12 1.17
N LYS A 68 -0.05 12.45 1.32
CA LYS A 68 -0.52 13.39 0.30
C LYS A 68 0.22 13.20 -1.03
N ASP A 69 1.54 13.05 -0.98
CA ASP A 69 2.36 12.89 -2.18
C ASP A 69 2.30 11.47 -2.74
N LEU A 70 2.25 10.45 -1.88
CA LEU A 70 2.06 9.06 -2.30
C LEU A 70 0.69 8.86 -2.98
N GLN A 71 -0.35 9.52 -2.50
CA GLN A 71 -1.67 9.52 -3.15
C GLN A 71 -1.66 10.22 -4.51
N LYS A 72 -0.86 11.29 -4.68
CA LYS A 72 -0.66 11.92 -6.00
C LYS A 72 0.08 10.98 -6.94
N ILE A 73 1.14 10.33 -6.48
CA ILE A 73 1.91 9.35 -7.26
C ILE A 73 1.01 8.22 -7.73
N THR A 74 0.22 7.62 -6.83
CA THR A 74 -0.71 6.53 -7.19
C THR A 74 -1.81 7.02 -8.15
N GLN A 75 -2.31 8.24 -7.99
CA GLN A 75 -3.26 8.85 -8.91
C GLN A 75 -2.66 9.08 -10.31
N MET A 76 -1.38 9.47 -10.40
CA MET A 76 -0.70 9.69 -11.69
C MET A 76 -0.40 8.39 -12.41
N ILE A 77 0.11 7.38 -11.70
CA ILE A 77 0.57 6.12 -12.29
C ILE A 77 -0.59 5.16 -12.53
N PHE A 78 -1.42 4.93 -11.51
CA PHE A 78 -2.48 3.91 -11.54
C PHE A 78 -3.88 4.49 -11.81
N LYS A 79 -3.98 5.81 -12.03
CA LYS A 79 -5.25 6.55 -12.19
C LYS A 79 -6.20 6.39 -11.00
N LYS A 80 -5.66 6.03 -9.82
CA LYS A 80 -6.41 5.80 -8.59
C LYS A 80 -5.68 6.41 -7.41
N ARG A 81 -6.39 7.23 -6.64
CA ARG A 81 -5.89 7.83 -5.41
C ARG A 81 -5.96 6.80 -4.29
N MET A 82 -4.83 6.14 -4.02
CA MET A 82 -4.75 5.05 -3.04
C MET A 82 -3.96 5.48 -1.81
N PHE A 83 -4.48 5.15 -0.63
CA PHE A 83 -3.73 5.18 0.61
C PHE A 83 -2.65 4.11 0.57
N VAL A 84 -1.40 4.48 0.84
CA VAL A 84 -0.26 3.57 0.72
C VAL A 84 0.21 3.17 2.11
N TYR A 85 0.23 1.88 2.39
CA TYR A 85 0.73 1.34 3.65
C TYR A 85 1.87 0.36 3.39
N ALA A 86 3.01 0.60 4.04
CA ALA A 86 4.17 -0.27 3.97
C ALA A 86 4.21 -1.23 5.15
N LEU A 87 4.55 -2.47 4.86
CA LEU A 87 4.83 -3.53 5.81
C LEU A 87 6.25 -4.00 5.60
N THR A 88 6.95 -4.32 6.68
CA THR A 88 8.13 -5.17 6.59
C THR A 88 7.72 -6.62 6.35
N ARG A 89 8.63 -7.43 5.80
CA ARG A 89 8.39 -8.87 5.59
C ARG A 89 7.95 -9.60 6.86
N ASN A 90 8.54 -9.25 8.00
CA ASN A 90 8.17 -9.83 9.31
C ASN A 90 6.74 -9.46 9.72
N GLU A 91 6.32 -8.21 9.48
CA GLU A 91 4.96 -7.77 9.77
C GLU A 91 3.94 -8.42 8.83
N SER A 92 4.28 -8.55 7.54
CA SER A 92 3.47 -9.25 6.54
C SER A 92 3.16 -10.68 6.97
N VAL A 93 4.18 -11.46 7.36
CA VAL A 93 4.01 -12.83 7.86
C VAL A 93 3.16 -12.85 9.14
N THR A 94 3.46 -11.95 10.10
CA THR A 94 2.74 -11.88 11.37
C THR A 94 1.25 -11.58 11.17
N LEU A 95 0.93 -10.63 10.27
CA LEU A 95 -0.45 -10.25 9.96
C LEU A 95 -1.21 -11.37 9.24
N GLN A 96 -0.56 -12.06 8.31
CA GLN A 96 -1.14 -13.23 7.64
C GLN A 96 -1.46 -14.34 8.65
N GLN A 97 -0.52 -14.64 9.55
CA GLN A 97 -0.74 -15.63 10.61
C GLN A 97 -1.89 -15.21 11.53
N LYS A 98 -1.93 -13.94 11.95
CA LYS A 98 -3.01 -13.39 12.78
C LYS A 98 -4.37 -13.51 12.08
N PHE A 99 -4.44 -13.19 10.80
CA PHE A 99 -5.66 -13.32 10.00
C PHE A 99 -6.13 -14.78 9.94
N ILE A 100 -5.23 -15.73 9.66
CA ILE A 100 -5.55 -17.17 9.61
C ILE A 100 -6.07 -17.63 10.98
N ASN A 101 -5.39 -17.28 12.07
CA ASN A 101 -5.78 -17.64 13.42
C ASN A 101 -7.18 -17.11 13.75
N LEU A 102 -7.43 -15.82 13.52
CA LEU A 102 -8.74 -15.20 13.77
C LEU A 102 -9.86 -15.80 12.90
N LYS A 103 -9.54 -16.16 11.65
CA LYS A 103 -10.47 -16.81 10.74
C LYS A 103 -10.88 -18.20 11.25
N GLN A 104 -9.92 -18.99 11.72
CA GLN A 104 -10.16 -20.34 12.23
C GLN A 104 -11.06 -20.32 13.47
N VAL A 105 -10.88 -19.35 14.37
CA VAL A 105 -11.68 -19.24 15.59
C VAL A 105 -12.97 -18.42 15.41
N GLY A 106 -13.31 -18.03 14.18
CA GLY A 106 -14.53 -17.26 13.88
C GLY A 106 -14.56 -15.84 14.48
N LYS A 107 -13.40 -15.27 14.84
CA LYS A 107 -13.25 -13.94 15.47
C LYS A 107 -12.75 -12.88 14.49
N LEU A 108 -12.92 -13.07 13.19
CA LEU A 108 -12.66 -11.98 12.24
C LEU A 108 -13.67 -10.85 12.45
N PRO A 109 -13.23 -9.58 12.45
CA PRO A 109 -14.14 -8.45 12.42
C PRO A 109 -15.08 -8.57 11.23
N LYS A 110 -16.34 -8.16 11.41
CA LYS A 110 -17.28 -8.10 10.28
C LYS A 110 -16.82 -7.01 9.31
N PRO A 111 -16.91 -7.22 7.99
CA PRO A 111 -16.51 -6.21 7.01
C PRO A 111 -17.16 -4.85 7.25
N GLU A 112 -18.41 -4.83 7.73
CA GLU A 112 -19.16 -3.59 8.01
C GLU A 112 -18.59 -2.77 9.19
N THR A 113 -17.77 -3.37 10.05
CA THR A 113 -17.19 -2.72 11.24
C THR A 113 -15.80 -2.14 11.00
N VAL A 114 -15.22 -2.35 9.82
CA VAL A 114 -13.89 -1.84 9.49
C VAL A 114 -14.03 -0.44 8.90
N THR A 115 -14.05 0.57 9.76
CA THR A 115 -13.86 1.96 9.35
C THR A 115 -12.37 2.22 9.14
N ILE A 116 -11.99 2.52 7.90
CA ILE A 116 -10.66 3.03 7.59
C ILE A 116 -10.72 4.54 7.83
N GLU A 117 -10.45 4.96 9.06
CA GLU A 117 -10.39 6.38 9.40
C GLU A 117 -9.12 7.00 8.81
N PHE A 118 -9.23 7.52 7.59
CA PHE A 118 -8.25 8.45 7.07
C PHE A 118 -8.59 9.86 7.56
N ILE A 119 -7.94 10.29 8.64
CA ILE A 119 -8.01 11.69 9.11
C ILE A 119 -7.07 12.53 8.23
N GLY A 120 -7.52 12.82 7.00
CA GLY A 120 -6.91 13.81 6.12
C GLY A 120 -7.49 15.19 6.42
N GLU A 121 -6.62 16.15 6.74
CA GLU A 121 -6.91 17.58 6.56
C GLU A 121 -6.66 17.98 5.11
#